data_AF-A0A925TWR4-F1
#
_entry.id   AF-A0A925TWR4-F1
#
_cell.length_a   1.000
_cell.length_b   1.000
_cell.length_c   1.000
_cell.angle_alpha   90.00
_cell.angle_beta   90.00
_cell.angle_gamma   90.00
#
_symmetry.space_group_name_H-M   'P 1'
#
loop_
_entity.id
_entity.type
_entity.pdbx_description
1 polymer ?
#
loop_
_entity_poly.entity_id
_entity_poly.type
_entity_poly.pdbx_seq_one_letter_code
_entity_poly.pdbx_strand_id
1 'polypeptide(L)'
;MLVPNMTLHEIRNAVINDYVQEIKNKLELIKITYPGKLMRNGYKDIVETITFNAKSRNNWRITIVCKKGKLSSTPYLVAYDNIGITASHIPYFYNPYRFMHFNSHFFKRYRERAKIKIEKPEDLVKYFFRKNFFLIPCYVPREDGTQQLFTPLADGVALGNYHPGSEIYEFKTFVDFSLLREDQKKQGAEILTDTIKDVENEMKRRLKIQ
;
A
#
# COMPACT_ATOMS: atom_id res chain seq x y z
N MET A 1 -19.70 -4.87 -3.73
CA MET A 1 -18.84 -5.70 -2.86
C MET A 1 -17.91 -6.51 -3.74
N LEU A 2 -16.63 -6.60 -3.41
CA LEU A 2 -15.70 -7.49 -4.12
C LEU A 2 -16.10 -8.95 -3.90
N VAL A 3 -15.99 -9.76 -4.96
CA VAL A 3 -16.29 -11.19 -4.93
C VAL A 3 -15.12 -11.99 -5.53
N PRO A 4 -14.94 -13.27 -5.18
CA PRO A 4 -13.71 -14.01 -5.46
C PRO A 4 -13.30 -14.13 -6.93
N ASN A 5 -14.24 -14.08 -7.86
CA ASN A 5 -14.00 -14.28 -9.29
C ASN A 5 -13.83 -12.98 -10.09
N MET A 6 -13.72 -11.83 -9.41
CA MET A 6 -13.46 -10.56 -10.08
C MET A 6 -12.05 -10.52 -10.67
N THR A 7 -11.96 -10.02 -11.90
CA THR A 7 -10.71 -9.67 -12.56
C THR A 7 -10.04 -8.48 -11.85
N LEU A 8 -8.73 -8.32 -12.02
CA LEU A 8 -8.00 -7.17 -11.48
C LEU A 8 -8.58 -5.83 -11.94
N HIS A 9 -9.12 -5.76 -13.16
CA HIS A 9 -9.76 -4.56 -13.69
C HIS A 9 -11.06 -4.23 -12.96
N GLU A 10 -11.91 -5.24 -12.72
CA GLU A 10 -13.14 -5.06 -11.94
C GLU A 10 -12.84 -4.66 -10.49
N ILE A 11 -11.83 -5.29 -9.87
CA ILE A 11 -11.37 -4.93 -8.52
C ILE A 11 -10.91 -3.48 -8.50
N ARG A 12 -10.07 -3.06 -9.46
CA ARG A 12 -9.60 -1.68 -9.57
C ARG A 12 -10.76 -0.71 -9.69
N ASN A 13 -11.71 -0.96 -10.57
CA ASN A 13 -12.85 -0.07 -10.81
C ASN A 13 -13.72 0.06 -9.55
N ALA A 14 -14.00 -1.05 -8.86
CA ALA A 14 -14.74 -1.03 -7.60
C ALA A 14 -13.99 -0.23 -6.50
N VAL A 15 -12.68 -0.44 -6.39
CA VAL A 15 -11.82 0.23 -5.39
C VAL A 15 -11.73 1.73 -5.66
N ILE A 16 -11.55 2.14 -6.92
CA ILE A 16 -11.50 3.56 -7.31
C ILE A 16 -12.87 4.22 -7.11
N ASN A 17 -13.96 3.53 -7.46
CA ASN A 17 -15.30 4.07 -7.27
C ASN A 17 -15.60 4.37 -5.79
N ASP A 18 -15.34 3.41 -4.91
CA ASP A 18 -15.46 3.63 -3.46
C ASP A 18 -14.56 4.78 -2.98
N TYR A 19 -13.34 4.86 -3.51
CA TYR A 19 -12.40 5.89 -3.12
C TYR A 19 -12.88 7.30 -3.46
N VAL A 20 -13.32 7.50 -4.70
CA VAL A 20 -13.82 8.78 -5.20
C VAL A 20 -15.09 9.21 -4.44
N GLN A 21 -15.99 8.27 -4.18
CA GLN A 21 -17.29 8.56 -3.56
C GLN A 21 -17.22 8.76 -2.04
N GLU A 22 -16.39 7.99 -1.34
CA GLU A 22 -16.46 7.88 0.12
C GLU A 22 -15.10 8.00 0.82
N ILE A 23 -14.09 7.24 0.37
CA ILE A 23 -12.83 7.11 1.14
C ILE A 23 -12.03 8.41 1.14
N LYS A 24 -11.96 9.14 0.02
CA LYS A 24 -11.24 10.42 -0.06
C LYS A 24 -11.75 11.40 1.02
N ASN A 25 -13.05 11.53 1.17
CA ASN A 25 -13.66 12.42 2.18
C ASN A 25 -13.35 11.95 3.61
N LYS A 26 -13.35 10.63 3.83
CA LYS A 26 -12.97 10.06 5.13
C LYS A 26 -11.50 10.36 5.48
N LEU A 27 -10.60 10.33 4.50
CA LEU A 27 -9.19 10.70 4.69
C LEU A 27 -9.03 12.18 5.00
N GLU A 28 -9.77 13.07 4.34
CA GLU A 28 -9.75 14.50 4.68
C GLU A 28 -10.26 14.76 6.10
N LEU A 29 -11.32 14.07 6.54
CA LEU A 29 -11.79 14.15 7.93
C LEU A 29 -10.73 13.67 8.93
N ILE A 30 -9.98 12.62 8.60
CA ILE A 30 -8.87 12.12 9.43
C ILE A 30 -7.79 13.21 9.56
N LYS A 31 -7.43 13.89 8.47
CA LYS A 31 -6.44 15.00 8.51
C LYS A 31 -6.87 16.12 9.45
N ILE A 32 -8.16 16.42 9.53
CA ILE A 32 -8.71 17.48 10.41
C ILE A 32 -8.79 17.01 11.87
N THR A 33 -9.22 15.78 12.11
CA THR A 33 -9.58 15.31 13.46
C THR A 33 -8.39 14.76 14.27
N TYR A 34 -7.41 14.16 13.61
CA TYR A 34 -6.28 13.50 14.28
C TYR A 34 -5.27 14.45 14.94
N PRO A 35 -5.00 15.66 14.43
CA PRO A 35 -4.20 16.64 15.16
C PRO A 35 -4.78 16.89 16.55
N GLY A 36 -6.09 17.11 16.67
CA GLY A 36 -6.78 17.25 17.96
C GLY A 36 -6.66 16.02 18.85
N LYS A 37 -6.78 14.82 18.27
CA LYS A 37 -6.60 13.55 19.01
C LYS A 37 -5.16 13.40 19.53
N LEU A 38 -4.17 13.79 18.73
CA LEU A 38 -2.76 13.75 19.10
C LEU A 38 -2.45 14.70 20.26
N MET A 39 -2.98 15.93 20.21
CA MET A 39 -2.85 16.90 21.32
C MET A 39 -3.44 16.35 22.62
N ARG A 40 -4.66 15.79 22.58
CA ARG A 40 -5.30 15.18 23.76
C ARG A 40 -4.56 13.95 24.29
N ASN A 41 -3.82 13.25 23.44
CA ASN A 41 -2.97 12.12 23.82
C ASN A 41 -1.57 12.53 24.31
N GLY A 42 -1.33 13.83 24.56
CA GLY A 42 -0.03 14.35 24.98
C GLY A 42 1.07 14.14 23.93
N TYR A 43 0.71 14.22 22.65
CA TYR A 43 1.62 14.04 21.51
C TYR A 43 2.32 12.68 21.43
N LYS A 44 1.84 11.67 22.17
CA LYS A 44 2.32 10.29 22.02
C LYS A 44 1.98 9.74 20.66
N ASP A 45 2.91 8.98 20.07
CA ASP A 45 2.73 8.32 18.78
C ASP A 45 1.42 7.52 18.76
N ILE A 46 0.65 7.68 17.68
CA ILE A 46 -0.60 6.94 17.44
C ILE A 46 -0.35 6.02 16.25
N VAL A 47 -0.67 4.73 16.43
CA VAL A 47 -0.74 3.78 15.33
C VAL A 47 -2.02 2.98 15.51
N GLU A 48 -3.03 3.25 14.70
CA GLU A 48 -4.31 2.53 14.77
C GLU A 48 -4.84 2.19 13.38
N THR A 49 -5.83 1.30 13.35
CA THR A 49 -6.54 0.94 12.13
C THR A 49 -8.02 1.02 12.42
N ILE A 50 -8.72 1.88 11.67
CA ILE A 50 -10.18 1.96 11.73
C ILE A 50 -10.79 1.19 10.56
N THR A 51 -11.99 0.67 10.76
CA THR A 51 -12.81 0.05 9.70
C THR A 51 -13.82 1.08 9.17
N PHE A 52 -14.10 1.00 7.88
CA PHE A 52 -15.09 1.81 7.20
C PHE A 52 -15.85 0.92 6.20
N ASN A 53 -17.15 0.80 6.37
CA ASN A 53 -17.99 0.06 5.43
C ASN A 53 -18.52 1.05 4.39
N ALA A 54 -18.08 0.91 3.14
CA ALA A 54 -18.60 1.71 2.03
C ALA A 54 -20.04 1.31 1.69
N LYS A 55 -20.78 2.17 0.98
CA LYS A 55 -22.14 1.86 0.48
C LYS A 55 -22.16 0.63 -0.43
N SER A 56 -21.05 0.36 -1.12
CA SER A 56 -20.83 -0.86 -1.91
C SER A 56 -20.69 -2.14 -1.08
N ARG A 57 -20.74 -2.02 0.27
CA ARG A 57 -20.51 -3.07 1.28
C ARG A 57 -19.08 -3.60 1.32
N ASN A 58 -18.15 -2.91 0.67
CA ASN A 58 -16.72 -3.20 0.78
C ASN A 58 -16.19 -2.80 2.17
N ASN A 59 -15.43 -3.69 2.80
CA ASN A 59 -14.86 -3.49 4.13
C ASN A 59 -13.48 -2.82 4.02
N TRP A 60 -13.51 -1.48 3.96
CA TRP A 60 -12.30 -0.68 3.95
C TRP A 60 -11.68 -0.58 5.33
N ARG A 61 -10.38 -0.45 5.33
CA ARG A 61 -9.58 -0.16 6.52
C ARG A 61 -8.70 1.03 6.24
N ILE A 62 -8.45 1.82 7.28
CA ILE A 62 -7.55 2.96 7.19
C ILE A 62 -6.58 2.83 8.34
N THR A 63 -5.32 2.54 8.01
CA THR A 63 -4.23 2.61 8.99
C THR A 63 -3.81 4.05 9.13
N ILE A 64 -3.76 4.54 10.37
CA ILE A 64 -3.45 5.92 10.69
C ILE A 64 -2.24 5.93 11.62
N VAL A 65 -1.22 6.68 11.21
CA VAL A 65 0.06 6.77 11.90
C VAL A 65 0.34 8.24 12.17
N CYS A 66 0.35 8.63 13.44
CA CYS A 66 0.88 9.91 13.89
C CYS A 66 2.23 9.64 14.55
N LYS A 67 3.33 10.00 13.92
CA LYS A 67 4.68 9.87 14.49
C LYS A 67 5.47 11.15 14.30
N LYS A 68 6.13 11.62 15.37
CA LYS A 68 6.96 12.85 15.34
C LYS A 68 6.22 14.05 14.72
N GLY A 69 4.94 14.21 15.07
CA GLY A 69 4.07 15.28 14.55
C GLY A 69 3.62 15.11 13.09
N LYS A 70 4.03 14.06 12.38
CA LYS A 70 3.58 13.76 11.02
C LYS A 70 2.43 12.76 11.05
N LEU A 71 1.35 13.11 10.37
CA LEU A 71 0.19 12.25 10.15
C LEU A 71 0.30 11.58 8.78
N SER A 72 0.17 10.26 8.73
CA SER A 72 -0.08 9.50 7.52
C SER A 72 -1.29 8.60 7.68
N SER A 73 -2.03 8.42 6.59
CA SER A 73 -3.22 7.60 6.53
C SER A 73 -3.19 6.74 5.28
N THR A 74 -3.26 5.43 5.44
CA THR A 74 -3.14 4.43 4.37
C THR A 74 -4.46 3.67 4.26
N PRO A 75 -5.33 4.02 3.29
CA PRO A 75 -6.56 3.28 3.03
C PRO A 75 -6.25 1.97 2.31
N TYR A 76 -6.89 0.88 2.69
CA TYR A 76 -6.81 -0.38 1.97
C TYR A 76 -8.10 -1.17 2.10
N LEU A 77 -8.44 -1.92 1.05
CA LEU A 77 -9.59 -2.80 1.00
C LEU A 77 -9.11 -4.25 1.18
N VAL A 78 -9.73 -4.96 2.12
CA VAL A 78 -9.52 -6.40 2.31
C VAL A 78 -10.60 -7.17 1.56
N ALA A 79 -10.20 -8.22 0.84
CA ALA A 79 -11.10 -9.13 0.14
C ALA A 79 -10.55 -10.56 0.17
N TYR A 80 -11.29 -11.49 -0.43
CA TYR A 80 -10.91 -12.88 -0.57
C TYR A 80 -11.05 -13.31 -2.02
N ASP A 81 -10.05 -14.02 -2.54
CA ASP A 81 -10.16 -14.82 -3.76
C ASP A 81 -10.40 -16.29 -3.39
N ASN A 82 -10.38 -17.19 -4.37
CA ASN A 82 -10.61 -18.62 -4.16
C ASN A 82 -9.50 -19.32 -3.36
N ILE A 83 -8.37 -18.66 -3.10
CA ILE A 83 -7.16 -19.24 -2.51
C ILE A 83 -6.85 -18.62 -1.13
N GLY A 84 -7.28 -17.37 -0.88
CA GLY A 84 -7.04 -16.70 0.38
C GLY A 84 -7.34 -15.21 0.38
N ILE A 85 -6.69 -14.51 1.32
CA ILE A 85 -6.89 -13.08 1.52
C ILE A 85 -6.12 -12.26 0.49
N THR A 86 -6.77 -11.24 -0.05
CA THR A 86 -6.15 -10.23 -0.91
C THR A 86 -6.30 -8.85 -0.29
N ALA A 87 -5.49 -7.90 -0.74
CA ALA A 87 -5.62 -6.52 -0.33
C ALA A 87 -5.35 -5.55 -1.49
N SER A 88 -6.08 -4.45 -1.51
CA SER A 88 -5.90 -3.39 -2.49
C SER A 88 -5.70 -2.04 -1.82
N HIS A 89 -4.82 -1.22 -2.39
CA HIS A 89 -4.42 0.09 -1.85
C HIS A 89 -4.31 1.13 -2.97
N ILE A 90 -4.67 2.38 -2.66
CA ILE A 90 -4.48 3.53 -3.56
C ILE A 90 -3.36 4.42 -2.96
N PRO A 91 -2.18 4.48 -3.60
CA PRO A 91 -1.10 5.37 -3.17
C PRO A 91 -1.44 6.84 -3.50
N TYR A 92 -1.32 7.71 -2.50
CA TYR A 92 -1.71 9.12 -2.60
C TYR A 92 -0.74 9.99 -3.42
N PHE A 93 0.51 9.54 -3.61
CA PHE A 93 1.63 10.43 -3.95
C PHE A 93 1.82 10.77 -5.43
N TYR A 94 1.14 10.10 -6.36
CA TYR A 94 1.42 10.24 -7.80
C TYR A 94 0.18 10.58 -8.64
N ASN A 95 -0.90 9.84 -8.41
CA ASN A 95 -2.14 9.90 -9.16
C ASN A 95 -3.18 9.10 -8.36
N PRO A 96 -4.36 9.65 -8.01
CA PRO A 96 -5.40 8.89 -7.31
C PRO A 96 -5.91 7.65 -8.08
N TYR A 97 -5.51 7.45 -9.34
CA TYR A 97 -5.91 6.33 -10.19
C TYR A 97 -4.89 5.19 -10.28
N ARG A 98 -3.71 5.34 -9.66
CA ARG A 98 -2.76 4.23 -9.52
C ARG A 98 -3.27 3.27 -8.45
N PHE A 99 -3.21 1.97 -8.73
CA PHE A 99 -3.83 0.93 -7.91
C PHE A 99 -2.82 -0.16 -7.58
N MET A 100 -2.63 -0.45 -6.30
CA MET A 100 -1.77 -1.53 -5.82
C MET A 100 -2.62 -2.70 -5.36
N HIS A 101 -2.34 -3.90 -5.85
CA HIS A 101 -3.02 -5.13 -5.47
C HIS A 101 -2.02 -6.17 -4.97
N PHE A 102 -2.32 -6.77 -3.83
CA PHE A 102 -1.55 -7.84 -3.21
C PHE A 102 -2.42 -9.10 -3.21
N ASN A 103 -1.99 -10.12 -3.94
CA ASN A 103 -2.76 -11.35 -4.08
C ASN A 103 -2.56 -12.31 -2.89
N SER A 104 -3.30 -13.42 -2.89
CA SER A 104 -3.24 -14.42 -1.81
C SER A 104 -1.86 -15.06 -1.66
N HIS A 105 -1.14 -15.30 -2.76
CA HIS A 105 0.21 -15.85 -2.71
C HIS A 105 1.20 -14.87 -2.06
N PHE A 106 1.05 -13.56 -2.29
CA PHE A 106 1.83 -12.54 -1.62
C PHE A 106 1.72 -12.65 -0.10
N PHE A 107 0.49 -12.65 0.44
CA PHE A 107 0.29 -12.70 1.89
C PHE A 107 0.72 -14.03 2.51
N LYS A 108 0.55 -15.14 1.79
CA LYS A 108 1.10 -16.44 2.20
C LYS A 108 2.63 -16.36 2.36
N ARG A 109 3.33 -15.85 1.34
CA ARG A 109 4.79 -15.69 1.39
C ARG A 109 5.24 -14.68 2.44
N TYR A 110 4.50 -13.60 2.62
CA TYR A 110 4.78 -12.61 3.67
C TYR A 110 4.75 -13.24 5.05
N ARG A 111 3.71 -14.03 5.36
CA ARG A 111 3.63 -14.78 6.63
C ARG A 111 4.79 -15.76 6.80
N GLU A 112 5.02 -16.61 5.80
CA GLU A 112 6.02 -17.68 5.84
C GLU A 112 7.45 -17.13 5.99
N ARG A 113 7.85 -16.23 5.10
CA ARG A 113 9.23 -15.75 4.98
C ARG A 113 9.60 -14.74 6.07
N ALA A 114 8.65 -13.90 6.50
CA ALA A 114 8.86 -13.00 7.63
C ALA A 114 8.60 -13.66 9.00
N LYS A 115 8.30 -14.97 9.05
CA LYS A 115 8.08 -15.76 10.27
C LYS A 115 7.01 -15.14 11.20
N ILE A 116 5.92 -14.63 10.62
CA ILE A 116 4.88 -13.90 11.35
C ILE A 116 3.89 -14.89 11.99
N LYS A 117 3.77 -14.86 13.31
CA LYS A 117 2.84 -15.69 14.10
C LYS A 117 1.43 -15.07 14.20
N ILE A 118 0.85 -14.68 13.06
CA ILE A 118 -0.52 -14.14 12.99
C ILE A 118 -1.35 -15.08 12.13
N GLU A 119 -2.27 -15.79 12.78
CA GLU A 119 -3.12 -16.81 12.15
C GLU A 119 -4.25 -16.19 11.33
N LYS A 120 -4.95 -15.22 11.92
CA LYS A 120 -6.09 -14.56 11.27
C LYS A 120 -5.61 -13.75 10.04
N PRO A 121 -6.07 -14.08 8.81
CA PRO A 121 -5.60 -13.43 7.59
C PRO A 121 -5.79 -11.90 7.63
N GLU A 122 -6.92 -11.43 8.14
CA GLU A 122 -7.20 -9.99 8.27
C GLU A 122 -6.21 -9.26 9.16
N ASP A 123 -5.76 -9.89 10.23
CA ASP A 123 -4.80 -9.31 11.15
C ASP A 123 -3.40 -9.28 10.55
N LEU A 124 -3.08 -10.24 9.68
CA LEU A 124 -1.85 -10.24 8.88
C LEU A 124 -1.83 -9.04 7.93
N VAL A 125 -2.92 -8.78 7.22
CA VAL A 125 -3.03 -7.61 6.32
C VAL A 125 -2.96 -6.31 7.12
N LYS A 126 -3.63 -6.24 8.28
CA LYS A 126 -3.52 -5.10 9.20
C LYS A 126 -2.09 -4.88 9.67
N TYR A 127 -1.39 -5.95 10.05
CA TYR A 127 0.03 -5.90 10.44
C TYR A 127 0.90 -5.39 9.29
N PHE A 128 0.69 -5.89 8.07
CA PHE A 128 1.39 -5.46 6.87
C PHE A 128 1.29 -3.95 6.65
N PHE A 129 0.08 -3.38 6.63
CA PHE A 129 -0.10 -1.94 6.38
C PHE A 129 0.32 -1.05 7.56
N ARG A 130 0.32 -1.56 8.81
CA ARG A 130 0.88 -0.82 9.97
C ARG A 130 2.40 -0.74 9.91
N LYS A 131 3.05 -1.77 9.37
CA LYS A 131 4.50 -1.84 9.24
C LYS A 131 5.01 -1.11 8.00
N ASN A 132 4.25 -1.16 6.90
CA ASN A 132 4.62 -0.60 5.60
C ASN A 132 3.69 0.56 5.23
N PHE A 133 3.79 1.68 5.96
CA PHE A 133 2.94 2.85 5.77
C PHE A 133 3.34 3.72 4.56
N PHE A 134 4.50 3.46 3.97
CA PHE A 134 5.01 4.14 2.78
C PHE A 134 5.36 3.10 1.72
N LEU A 135 4.47 2.94 0.74
CA LEU A 135 4.58 1.96 -0.33
C LEU A 135 4.86 2.70 -1.64
N ILE A 136 6.11 2.68 -2.09
CA ILE A 136 6.53 3.25 -3.37
C ILE A 136 6.83 2.13 -4.36
N PRO A 137 6.11 2.05 -5.49
CA PRO A 137 6.53 1.24 -6.63
C PRO A 137 7.86 1.74 -7.21
N CYS A 138 8.82 0.83 -7.32
CA CYS A 138 10.13 1.02 -7.91
C CYS A 138 10.32 0.01 -9.06
N TYR A 139 11.29 0.28 -9.92
CA TYR A 139 11.55 -0.54 -11.10
C TYR A 139 13.04 -0.84 -11.23
N VAL A 140 13.37 -2.11 -11.43
CA VAL A 140 14.71 -2.52 -11.86
C VAL A 140 14.65 -2.87 -13.34
N PRO A 141 15.52 -2.31 -14.19
CA PRO A 141 15.62 -2.73 -15.58
C PRO A 141 16.05 -4.19 -15.67
N ARG A 142 15.48 -4.94 -16.60
CA ARG A 142 15.88 -6.30 -16.95
C ARG A 142 16.65 -6.31 -18.27
N GLU A 143 17.43 -7.36 -18.49
CA GLU A 143 18.25 -7.54 -19.70
C GLU A 143 17.40 -7.58 -20.99
N ASP A 144 16.15 -8.06 -20.88
CA ASP A 144 15.19 -8.10 -21.99
C ASP A 144 14.53 -6.74 -22.30
N GLY A 145 14.98 -5.66 -21.66
CA GLY A 145 14.42 -4.31 -21.82
C GLY A 145 13.12 -4.07 -21.05
N THR A 146 12.58 -5.07 -20.35
CA THR A 146 11.41 -4.91 -19.49
C THR A 146 11.79 -4.38 -18.11
N GLN A 147 10.80 -4.00 -17.30
CA GLN A 147 11.03 -3.53 -15.93
C GLN A 147 10.45 -4.52 -14.92
N GLN A 148 11.25 -4.92 -13.94
CA GLN A 148 10.79 -5.63 -12.76
C GLN A 148 10.20 -4.64 -11.76
N LEU A 149 8.89 -4.71 -11.55
CA LEU A 149 8.25 -3.98 -10.46
C LEU A 149 8.68 -4.58 -9.12
N PHE A 150 9.14 -3.72 -8.21
CA PHE A 150 9.30 -4.06 -6.81
C PHE A 150 8.88 -2.89 -5.90
N THR A 151 8.56 -3.18 -4.65
CA THR A 151 8.37 -2.17 -3.61
C THR A 151 9.19 -2.57 -2.38
N PRO A 152 10.16 -1.75 -1.96
CA PRO A 152 10.83 -1.94 -0.68
C PRO A 152 9.84 -1.94 0.48
N LEU A 153 10.02 -2.89 1.40
CA LEU A 153 9.23 -3.06 2.61
C LEU A 153 10.16 -3.02 3.83
N ALA A 154 9.58 -2.97 5.03
CA ALA A 154 10.35 -2.92 6.27
C ALA A 154 11.28 -4.13 6.48
N ASP A 155 10.90 -5.33 6.01
CA ASP A 155 11.66 -6.57 6.23
C ASP A 155 12.04 -7.30 4.93
N GLY A 156 11.89 -6.65 3.77
CA GLY A 156 12.06 -7.32 2.50
C GLY A 156 11.60 -6.46 1.32
N VAL A 157 11.17 -7.13 0.27
CA VAL A 157 10.64 -6.51 -0.95
C VAL A 157 9.37 -7.21 -1.41
N ALA A 158 8.40 -6.44 -1.88
CA ALA A 158 7.28 -6.95 -2.66
C ALA A 158 7.71 -7.02 -4.12
N LEU A 159 7.46 -8.14 -4.80
CA LEU A 159 7.73 -8.30 -6.23
C LEU A 159 6.44 -8.53 -7.00
N GLY A 160 6.37 -7.94 -8.19
CA GLY A 160 5.13 -7.88 -8.95
C GLY A 160 5.31 -7.59 -10.43
N ASN A 161 4.20 -7.27 -11.08
CA ASN A 161 4.15 -6.76 -12.44
C ASN A 161 3.37 -5.45 -12.47
N TYR A 162 3.79 -4.54 -13.35
CA TYR A 162 3.02 -3.36 -13.68
C TYR A 162 2.22 -3.62 -14.97
N HIS A 163 0.92 -3.35 -14.93
CA HIS A 163 0.00 -3.52 -16.06
C HIS A 163 -0.34 -2.14 -16.63
N PRO A 164 0.44 -1.60 -17.58
CA PRO A 164 0.38 -0.19 -17.98
C PRO A 164 -0.98 0.23 -18.54
N GLY A 165 -1.64 -0.61 -19.34
CA GLY A 165 -2.96 -0.32 -19.90
C GLY A 165 -4.09 -0.18 -18.86
N SER A 166 -3.84 -0.59 -17.61
CA SER A 166 -4.81 -0.52 -16.51
C SER A 166 -4.28 0.24 -15.28
N GLU A 167 -3.04 0.75 -15.32
CA GLU A 167 -2.35 1.39 -14.20
C GLU A 167 -2.36 0.56 -12.89
N ILE A 168 -2.21 -0.78 -13.02
CA ILE A 168 -2.23 -1.72 -11.89
C ILE A 168 -0.81 -2.15 -11.53
N TYR A 169 -0.45 -1.98 -10.26
CA TYR A 169 0.71 -2.59 -9.62
C TYR A 169 0.27 -3.87 -8.92
N GLU A 170 0.50 -5.02 -9.54
CA GLU A 170 0.12 -6.32 -8.99
C GLU A 170 1.32 -6.98 -8.32
N PHE A 171 1.28 -7.12 -6.99
CA PHE A 171 2.29 -7.81 -6.20
C PHE A 171 1.91 -9.28 -6.00
N LYS A 172 2.78 -10.16 -6.48
CA LYS A 172 2.55 -11.61 -6.51
C LYS A 172 3.32 -12.36 -5.44
N THR A 173 4.41 -11.80 -4.91
CA THR A 173 5.24 -12.49 -3.93
C THR A 173 6.01 -11.50 -3.05
N PHE A 174 6.41 -11.99 -1.88
CA PHE A 174 7.25 -11.28 -0.93
C PHE A 174 8.59 -12.02 -0.79
N VAL A 175 9.69 -11.29 -0.77
CA VAL A 175 11.03 -11.82 -0.51
C VAL A 175 11.59 -11.09 0.70
N ASP A 176 11.94 -11.82 1.75
CA ASP A 176 12.57 -11.23 2.92
C ASP A 176 14.04 -10.89 2.65
N PHE A 177 14.61 -9.97 3.44
CA PHE A 177 15.99 -9.54 3.21
C PHE A 177 17.05 -10.65 3.37
N SER A 178 16.78 -11.76 4.06
CA SER A 178 17.76 -12.86 4.15
C SER A 178 17.92 -13.64 2.84
N LEU A 179 16.96 -13.50 1.92
CA LEU A 179 17.00 -14.10 0.58
C LEU A 179 17.59 -13.18 -0.50
N LEU A 180 17.93 -11.94 -0.15
CA LEU A 180 18.56 -11.00 -1.08
C LEU A 180 20.06 -10.93 -0.83
N ARG A 181 20.83 -10.85 -1.91
CA ARG A 181 22.26 -10.54 -1.82
C ARG A 181 22.47 -9.06 -1.46
N GLU A 182 23.64 -8.74 -0.94
CA GLU A 182 23.99 -7.36 -0.53
C GLU A 182 23.98 -6.36 -1.69
N ASP A 183 24.40 -6.77 -2.89
CA ASP A 183 24.35 -5.94 -4.11
C ASP A 183 22.89 -5.57 -4.46
N GLN A 184 21.96 -6.52 -4.34
CA GLN A 184 20.54 -6.30 -4.61
C GLN A 184 19.91 -5.36 -3.57
N LYS A 185 20.30 -5.49 -2.29
CA LYS A 185 19.84 -4.58 -1.22
C LYS A 185 20.32 -3.16 -1.48
N LYS A 186 21.59 -2.99 -1.82
CA LYS A 186 22.19 -1.68 -2.11
C LYS A 186 21.54 -1.04 -3.33
N GLN A 187 21.41 -1.78 -4.44
CA GLN A 187 20.73 -1.31 -5.65
C GLN A 187 19.28 -0.90 -5.35
N GLY A 188 18.54 -1.72 -4.59
CA GLY A 188 17.16 -1.41 -4.19
C GLY A 188 17.04 -0.12 -3.37
N ALA A 189 18.00 0.13 -2.47
CA ALA A 189 18.04 1.35 -1.67
C ALA A 189 18.39 2.61 -2.49
N GLU A 190 19.30 2.49 -3.46
CA GLU A 190 19.64 3.56 -4.40
C GLU A 190 18.43 3.93 -5.25
N ILE A 191 17.78 2.93 -5.88
CA ILE A 191 16.57 3.14 -6.68
C ILE A 191 15.45 3.78 -5.84
N LEU A 192 15.23 3.32 -4.61
CA LEU A 192 14.23 3.92 -3.73
C LEU A 192 14.53 5.39 -3.45
N THR A 193 15.79 5.70 -3.15
CA THR A 193 16.24 7.07 -2.84
C THR A 193 15.97 8.00 -4.02
N ASP A 194 16.29 7.56 -5.23
CA ASP A 194 16.07 8.37 -6.43
C ASP A 194 14.58 8.48 -6.78
N THR A 195 13.83 7.38 -6.62
CA THR A 195 12.36 7.40 -6.79
C THR A 195 11.69 8.39 -5.82
N ILE A 196 12.14 8.44 -4.56
CA ILE A 196 11.61 9.40 -3.56
C ILE A 196 11.91 10.84 -4.00
N LYS A 197 13.13 11.14 -4.47
CA LYS A 197 13.47 12.47 -4.96
C LYS A 197 12.58 12.87 -6.13
N ASP A 198 12.31 11.95 -7.05
CA ASP A 198 11.43 12.19 -8.20
C ASP A 198 9.99 12.49 -7.77
N VAL A 199 9.47 11.74 -6.80
CA VAL A 199 8.17 12.03 -6.16
C VAL A 199 8.13 13.42 -5.58
N GLU A 200 9.12 13.76 -4.74
CA GLU A 200 9.15 15.03 -4.05
C GLU A 200 9.23 16.20 -5.04
N ASN A 201 10.00 16.04 -6.11
CA ASN A 201 10.11 17.02 -7.18
C ASN A 201 8.78 17.21 -7.92
N GLU A 202 8.10 16.12 -8.27
CA GLU A 202 6.78 16.17 -8.92
C GLU A 202 5.71 16.79 -8.00
N MET A 203 5.70 16.42 -6.73
CA MET A 203 4.81 17.03 -5.73
C MET A 203 5.03 18.53 -5.60
N LYS A 204 6.30 18.98 -5.53
CA LYS A 204 6.65 20.41 -5.50
C LYS A 204 6.20 21.14 -6.76
N ARG A 205 6.31 20.52 -7.95
CA ARG A 205 5.83 21.11 -9.21
C ARG A 205 4.32 21.34 -9.18
N ARG A 206 3.54 20.35 -8.74
CA ARG A 206 2.07 20.46 -8.65
C ARG A 206 1.62 21.52 -7.66
N LEU A 207 2.32 21.68 -6.54
CA LEU A 207 2.01 22.69 -5.53
C LEU A 207 2.37 24.13 -5.96
N LYS A 208 3.27 24.31 -6.94
CA LYS A 208 3.62 25.63 -7.49
C LYS A 208 2.66 26.12 -8.58
N ILE A 209 1.79 25.25 -9.08
CA ILE A 209 0.82 25.54 -10.17
C ILE A 209 -0.59 25.83 -9.61
N GLN A 210 -0.81 25.63 -8.31
CA GLN A 210 -2.02 26.04 -7.57
C GLN A 210 -1.80 27.38 -6.86
#